data_AF-A0A7K3KQ38-F1
#
_entry.id   AF-A0A7K3KQ38-F1
#
_cell.length_a   1.000
_cell.length_b   1.000
_cell.length_c   1.000
_cell.angle_alpha   90.00
_cell.angle_beta   90.00
_cell.angle_gamma   90.00
#
_symmetry.space_group_name_H-M   'P 1'
#
loop_
_entity.id
_entity.type
_entity.pdbx_description
1 polymer ?
#
loop_
_entity_poly.entity_id
_entity_poly.type
_entity_poly.pdbx_seq_one_letter_code
_entity_poly.pdbx_strand_id
1 'polypeptide(L)'
;EMTDTVKEYQRFTNFSRKILDLPLNEINAHTSFNVSYDKVKKGRSVDSIVFHIEKKPVSKNEYYKQEEQDPVYLENKADREAKQKMLFAEAMQSPYTKLLGEKWLINVADMQDISTMTGLAEKVYPLYDELKEARGLKGVETHLSYVASKQEGYSKRNVVKYLKTAIEGYLPTVALQDLEQPERANYKKPKPRT
;
A
#
# COMPACT_ATOMS: atom_id res chain seq x y z
N GLU A 1 -35.05 -11.45 -6.03
CA GLU A 1 -35.42 -12.65 -5.24
C GLU A 1 -34.26 -13.03 -4.33
N MET A 2 -34.55 -13.60 -3.15
CA MET A 2 -33.50 -14.08 -2.22
C MET A 2 -33.24 -15.56 -2.53
N THR A 3 -32.23 -15.81 -3.37
CA THR A 3 -31.62 -17.11 -3.74
C THR A 3 -32.52 -18.16 -4.44
N ASP A 4 -31.96 -18.90 -5.39
CA ASP A 4 -32.66 -19.90 -6.23
C ASP A 4 -33.12 -21.17 -5.48
N THR A 5 -33.06 -21.19 -4.14
CA THR A 5 -33.32 -22.37 -3.30
C THR A 5 -34.77 -22.50 -2.82
N VAL A 6 -35.67 -21.62 -3.26
CA VAL A 6 -37.09 -21.55 -2.81
C VAL A 6 -37.84 -22.88 -2.99
N LYS A 7 -37.51 -23.65 -4.03
CA LYS A 7 -38.14 -24.96 -4.30
C LYS A 7 -37.38 -26.13 -3.70
N GLU A 8 -36.17 -25.90 -3.20
CA GLU A 8 -35.30 -26.93 -2.63
C GLU A 8 -35.55 -27.11 -1.13
N TYR A 9 -35.24 -28.29 -0.61
CA TYR A 9 -35.29 -28.60 0.83
C TYR A 9 -36.62 -28.25 1.54
N GLN A 10 -37.75 -28.31 0.81
CA GLN A 10 -39.10 -27.98 1.31
C GLN A 10 -39.45 -28.70 2.63
N ARG A 11 -38.96 -29.93 2.80
CA ARG A 11 -39.04 -30.64 4.07
C ARG A 11 -37.92 -30.18 4.99
N PHE A 12 -38.28 -29.68 6.16
CA PHE A 12 -37.31 -29.22 7.16
C PHE A 12 -36.26 -30.28 7.53
N THR A 13 -36.60 -31.58 7.49
CA THR A 13 -35.64 -32.67 7.71
C THR A 13 -34.54 -32.69 6.65
N ASN A 14 -34.87 -32.40 5.38
CA ASN A 14 -33.89 -32.29 4.32
C ASN A 14 -33.05 -31.01 4.47
N PHE A 15 -33.68 -29.89 4.83
CA PHE A 15 -33.00 -28.63 5.13
C PHE A 15 -32.00 -28.79 6.28
N SER A 16 -32.43 -29.34 7.41
CA SER A 16 -31.58 -29.59 8.59
C SER A 16 -30.36 -30.41 8.20
N ARG A 17 -30.55 -31.54 7.52
CA ARG A 17 -29.44 -32.43 7.16
C ARG A 17 -28.45 -31.79 6.18
N LYS A 18 -28.96 -31.11 5.13
CA LYS A 18 -28.12 -30.67 3.99
C LYS A 18 -27.57 -29.26 4.15
N ILE A 19 -28.27 -28.38 4.84
CA ILE A 19 -27.93 -26.95 4.96
C ILE A 19 -27.44 -26.61 6.37
N LEU A 20 -27.84 -27.36 7.40
CA LEU A 20 -27.36 -27.14 8.77
C LEU A 20 -26.30 -28.17 9.14
N ASP A 21 -26.68 -29.43 9.33
CA ASP A 21 -25.85 -30.42 10.00
C ASP A 21 -24.55 -30.74 9.23
N LEU A 22 -24.62 -30.96 7.91
CA LEU A 22 -23.43 -31.24 7.08
C LEU A 22 -22.47 -30.03 6.98
N PRO A 23 -22.93 -28.82 6.58
CA PRO A 23 -22.04 -27.66 6.51
C PRO A 23 -21.48 -27.24 7.86
N LEU A 24 -22.27 -27.32 8.94
CA LEU A 24 -21.79 -26.98 10.28
C LEU A 24 -20.68 -27.92 10.75
N ASN A 25 -20.79 -29.22 10.45
CA ASN A 25 -19.71 -30.17 10.74
C ASN A 25 -18.43 -29.83 9.95
N GLU A 26 -18.56 -29.45 8.67
CA GLU A 26 -17.43 -29.03 7.85
C GLU A 26 -16.77 -27.75 8.39
N ILE A 27 -17.57 -26.73 8.72
CA ILE A 27 -17.09 -25.48 9.32
C ILE A 27 -16.38 -25.76 10.66
N ASN A 28 -16.98 -26.59 11.51
CA ASN A 28 -16.41 -26.96 12.81
C ASN A 28 -15.16 -27.83 12.68
N ALA A 29 -14.96 -28.57 11.59
CA ALA A 29 -13.76 -29.37 11.37
C ALA A 29 -12.63 -28.55 10.72
N HIS A 30 -12.96 -27.72 9.73
CA HIS A 30 -11.99 -27.11 8.82
C HIS A 30 -11.79 -25.61 9.01
N THR A 31 -12.45 -24.98 10.00
CA THR A 31 -12.24 -23.56 10.32
C THR A 31 -11.89 -23.33 11.78
N SER A 32 -11.49 -22.11 12.10
CA SER A 32 -11.19 -21.65 13.47
C SER A 32 -12.45 -21.31 14.28
N PHE A 33 -13.64 -21.65 13.79
CA PHE A 33 -14.90 -21.36 14.45
C PHE A 33 -15.58 -22.65 14.94
N ASN A 34 -16.25 -22.54 16.08
CA ASN A 34 -17.27 -23.47 16.52
C ASN A 34 -18.63 -22.80 16.27
N VAL A 35 -19.45 -23.43 15.44
CA VAL A 35 -20.77 -22.98 15.07
C VAL A 35 -21.78 -24.03 15.51
N SER A 36 -22.77 -23.60 16.28
CA SER A 36 -23.95 -24.38 16.65
C SER A 36 -25.22 -23.60 16.32
N TYR A 37 -26.38 -24.23 16.44
CA TYR A 37 -27.65 -23.58 16.11
C TYR A 37 -28.80 -24.08 16.97
N ASP A 38 -29.76 -23.18 17.21
CA ASP A 38 -31.03 -23.47 17.88
C ASP A 38 -32.22 -23.25 16.95
N LYS A 39 -33.25 -24.09 17.13
CA LYS A 39 -34.50 -24.03 16.38
C LYS A 39 -35.56 -23.28 17.20
N VAL A 40 -35.95 -22.10 16.75
CA VAL A 40 -37.06 -21.35 17.33
C VAL A 40 -38.36 -21.83 16.69
N LYS A 41 -39.28 -22.34 17.50
CA LYS A 41 -40.56 -22.90 17.03
C LYS A 41 -41.69 -21.89 17.19
N LYS A 42 -42.62 -21.92 16.23
CA LYS A 42 -43.93 -21.27 16.33
C LYS A 42 -44.99 -22.35 16.19
N GLY A 43 -45.46 -22.86 17.33
CA GLY A 43 -46.30 -24.05 17.39
C GLY A 43 -45.53 -25.31 16.96
N ARG A 44 -46.06 -26.04 15.97
CA ARG A 44 -45.45 -27.28 15.45
C ARG A 44 -44.38 -27.07 14.38
N SER A 45 -44.28 -25.85 13.85
CA SER A 45 -43.34 -25.49 12.79
C SER A 45 -42.11 -24.76 13.35
N VAL A 46 -40.97 -24.90 12.67
CA VAL A 46 -39.78 -24.08 12.93
C VAL A 46 -39.98 -22.74 12.22
N ASP A 47 -39.86 -21.65 12.98
CA ASP A 47 -40.07 -20.29 12.51
C ASP A 47 -38.74 -19.61 12.19
N SER A 48 -37.72 -19.82 13.04
CA SER A 48 -36.40 -19.20 12.88
C SER A 48 -35.28 -20.11 13.37
N ILE A 49 -34.06 -19.86 12.90
CA ILE A 49 -32.83 -20.54 13.33
C ILE A 49 -31.88 -19.49 13.88
N VAL A 50 -31.35 -19.71 15.07
CA VAL A 50 -30.36 -18.84 15.71
C VAL A 50 -29.03 -19.57 15.68
N PHE A 51 -28.01 -18.96 15.07
CA PHE A 51 -26.65 -19.51 15.05
C PHE A 51 -25.83 -18.93 16.19
N HIS A 52 -25.11 -19.78 16.90
CA HIS A 52 -24.10 -19.39 17.88
C HIS A 52 -22.73 -19.66 17.29
N ILE A 53 -21.96 -18.59 17.05
CA ILE A 53 -20.64 -18.67 16.42
C ILE A 53 -19.62 -18.20 17.45
N GLU A 54 -18.74 -19.11 17.85
CA GLU A 54 -17.64 -18.83 18.75
C GLU A 54 -16.31 -19.10 18.04
N LYS A 55 -15.31 -18.26 18.31
CA LYS A 55 -13.96 -18.52 17.82
C LYS A 55 -13.32 -19.58 18.72
N LYS A 56 -12.78 -20.64 18.14
CA LYS A 56 -12.02 -21.65 18.89
C LYS A 56 -10.88 -20.95 19.64
N PRO A 57 -10.63 -21.29 20.91
CA PRO A 57 -9.47 -20.79 21.61
C PRO A 57 -8.24 -21.30 20.85
N VAL A 58 -7.58 -20.40 20.14
CA VAL A 58 -6.23 -20.66 19.65
C VAL A 58 -5.41 -20.70 20.94
N SER A 59 -4.87 -21.87 21.28
CA SER A 59 -3.82 -21.93 22.30
C SER A 59 -2.85 -20.82 21.94
N LYS A 60 -2.51 -19.92 22.87
CA LYS A 60 -1.40 -19.00 22.63
C LYS A 60 -0.25 -19.93 22.26
N ASN A 61 0.16 -19.94 20.99
CA ASN A 61 1.36 -20.65 20.61
C ASN A 61 2.41 -20.05 21.52
N GLU A 62 2.95 -20.75 22.52
CA GLU A 62 3.98 -20.18 23.40
C GLU A 62 5.30 -19.98 22.64
N TYR A 63 5.35 -20.51 21.41
CA TYR A 63 6.48 -20.61 20.50
C TYR A 63 6.50 -19.57 19.36
N TYR A 64 5.49 -18.71 19.20
CA TYR A 64 5.51 -17.64 18.18
C TYR A 64 6.74 -16.72 18.26
N LYS A 65 7.34 -16.56 19.45
CA LYS A 65 8.58 -15.81 19.65
C LYS A 65 9.86 -16.57 19.29
N GLN A 66 9.76 -17.89 19.06
CA GLN A 66 10.89 -18.69 18.56
C GLN A 66 10.99 -18.61 17.03
N GLU A 67 9.87 -18.45 16.32
CA GLU A 67 9.88 -18.07 14.89
C GLU A 67 10.49 -16.66 14.69
N GLU A 68 10.40 -15.76 15.68
CA GLU A 68 11.08 -14.46 15.67
C GLU A 68 12.60 -14.54 15.97
N GLN A 69 13.07 -15.68 16.50
CA GLN A 69 14.50 -15.97 16.75
C GLN A 69 15.12 -16.86 15.67
N ASP A 70 14.35 -17.23 14.66
CA ASP A 70 14.84 -18.00 13.52
C ASP A 70 15.97 -17.19 12.84
N PRO A 71 17.18 -17.74 12.64
CA PRO A 71 18.32 -16.98 12.11
C PRO A 71 17.99 -16.37 10.75
N VAL A 72 17.20 -17.05 9.91
CA VAL A 72 16.71 -16.53 8.63
C VAL A 72 15.81 -15.29 8.83
N TYR A 73 14.96 -15.27 9.86
CA TYR A 73 14.11 -14.11 10.15
C TYR A 73 14.92 -12.92 10.67
N LEU A 74 15.90 -13.18 11.55
CA LEU A 74 16.80 -12.16 12.10
C LEU A 74 17.75 -11.59 11.05
N GLU A 75 18.32 -12.42 10.17
CA GLU A 75 19.15 -11.98 9.04
C GLU A 75 18.32 -11.12 8.08
N ASN A 76 17.13 -11.59 7.67
CA ASN A 76 16.24 -10.80 6.83
C ASN A 76 15.84 -9.46 7.46
N LYS A 77 15.71 -9.41 8.79
CA LYS A 77 15.44 -8.17 9.52
C LYS A 77 16.66 -7.25 9.55
N ALA A 78 17.84 -7.79 9.84
CA ALA A 78 19.10 -7.04 9.86
C ALA A 78 19.43 -6.47 8.46
N ASP A 79 19.22 -7.25 7.41
CA ASP A 79 19.42 -6.84 6.01
C ASP A 79 18.45 -5.73 5.62
N ARG A 80 17.18 -5.82 6.04
CA ARG A 80 16.18 -4.75 5.82
C ARG A 80 16.56 -3.47 6.55
N GLU A 81 16.98 -3.57 7.83
CA GLU A 81 17.41 -2.41 8.60
C GLU A 81 18.69 -1.76 8.03
N ALA A 82 19.65 -2.58 7.61
CA ALA A 82 20.87 -2.11 6.95
C ALA A 82 20.53 -1.40 5.63
N LYS A 83 19.66 -1.99 4.81
CA LYS A 83 19.17 -1.37 3.57
C LYS A 83 18.44 -0.05 3.85
N GLN A 84 17.58 0.01 4.87
CA GLN A 84 16.89 1.24 5.24
C GLN A 84 17.85 2.34 5.68
N LYS A 85 18.89 2.01 6.46
CA LYS A 85 19.92 2.97 6.86
C LYS A 85 20.74 3.48 5.67
N MET A 86 21.09 2.59 4.73
CA MET A 86 21.78 2.98 3.51
C MET A 86 20.92 3.91 2.64
N LEU A 87 19.66 3.54 2.39
CA LEU A 87 18.71 4.37 1.65
C LEU A 87 18.47 5.71 2.34
N PHE A 88 18.40 5.74 3.67
CA PHE A 88 18.27 6.98 4.42
C PHE A 88 19.48 7.90 4.21
N ALA A 89 20.69 7.36 4.31
CA ALA A 89 21.92 8.13 4.09
C ALA A 89 22.00 8.68 2.65
N GLU A 90 21.66 7.85 1.66
CA GLU A 90 21.56 8.23 0.25
C GLU A 90 20.51 9.34 0.06
N ALA A 91 19.34 9.19 0.67
CA ALA A 91 18.29 10.19 0.63
C ALA A 91 18.79 11.52 1.19
N MET A 92 19.44 11.52 2.35
CA MET A 92 19.95 12.74 2.99
C MET A 92 21.03 13.45 2.18
N GLN A 93 21.84 12.70 1.42
CA GLN A 93 22.87 13.27 0.55
C GLN A 93 22.34 13.73 -0.81
N SER A 94 21.12 13.34 -1.18
CA SER A 94 20.52 13.66 -2.47
C SER A 94 20.28 15.17 -2.64
N PRO A 95 20.60 15.73 -3.82
CA PRO A 95 20.28 17.12 -4.14
C PRO A 95 18.76 17.39 -4.13
N TYR A 96 17.94 16.36 -4.34
CA TYR A 96 16.48 16.49 -4.32
C TYR A 96 15.95 16.76 -2.92
N THR A 97 16.52 16.14 -1.88
CA THR A 97 16.16 16.42 -0.48
C THR A 97 16.38 17.89 -0.14
N LYS A 98 17.52 18.44 -0.60
CA LYS A 98 17.82 19.86 -0.41
C LYS A 98 16.77 20.75 -1.10
N LEU A 99 16.45 20.47 -2.36
CA LEU A 99 15.43 21.21 -3.11
C LEU A 99 14.04 21.12 -2.47
N LEU A 100 13.66 19.93 -1.98
CA LEU A 100 12.39 19.73 -1.28
C LEU A 100 12.31 20.57 0.00
N GLY A 101 13.41 20.65 0.76
CA GLY A 101 13.51 21.51 1.94
C GLY A 101 13.42 23.00 1.59
N GLU A 102 14.12 23.45 0.55
CA GLU A 102 14.09 24.84 0.08
C GLU A 102 12.69 25.31 -0.35
N LYS A 103 11.90 24.41 -0.94
CA LYS A 103 10.51 24.69 -1.35
C LYS A 103 9.48 24.39 -0.26
N TRP A 104 9.92 24.09 0.97
CA TRP A 104 9.07 23.76 2.12
C TRP A 104 8.11 22.58 1.88
N LEU A 105 8.48 21.66 0.98
CA LEU A 105 7.70 20.47 0.66
C LEU A 105 7.91 19.35 1.68
N ILE A 106 9.05 19.35 2.34
CA ILE A 106 9.38 18.52 3.51
C ILE A 106 9.84 19.42 4.64
N ASN A 107 9.58 19.01 5.88
CA ASN A 107 10.05 19.70 7.08
C ASN A 107 11.17 18.89 7.78
N VAL A 108 11.72 19.45 8.87
CA VAL A 108 12.80 18.80 9.64
C VAL A 108 12.36 17.48 10.28
N ALA A 109 11.09 17.37 10.69
CA ALA A 109 10.57 16.12 11.24
C ALA A 109 10.48 15.02 10.18
N ASP A 110 10.09 15.36 8.94
CA ASP A 110 10.07 14.44 7.81
C ASP A 110 11.49 13.95 7.45
N MET A 111 12.50 14.83 7.55
CA MET A 111 13.91 14.48 7.34
C MET A 111 14.47 13.53 8.41
N GLN A 112 13.91 13.56 9.63
CA GLN A 112 14.29 12.65 10.72
C GLN A 112 13.57 11.31 10.65
N ASP A 113 12.46 11.21 9.90
CA ASP A 113 11.71 9.98 9.74
C ASP A 113 12.34 9.08 8.66
N ILE A 114 12.85 7.93 9.11
CA ILE A 114 13.48 6.91 8.26
C ILE A 114 12.49 6.40 7.21
N SER A 115 11.22 6.21 7.56
CA SER A 115 10.23 5.68 6.62
C SER A 115 9.93 6.68 5.50
N THR A 116 9.87 7.96 5.84
CA THR A 116 9.59 9.02 4.86
C THR A 116 10.78 9.16 3.92
N MET A 117 12.00 9.28 4.44
CA MET A 117 13.21 9.46 3.64
C MET A 117 13.54 8.24 2.76
N THR A 118 13.41 7.02 3.28
CA THR A 118 13.56 5.81 2.45
C THR A 118 12.48 5.72 1.38
N GLY A 119 11.23 6.11 1.70
CA GLY A 119 10.15 6.18 0.74
C GLY A 119 10.41 7.19 -0.38
N LEU A 120 10.99 8.36 -0.08
CA LEU A 120 11.41 9.34 -1.08
C LEU A 120 12.52 8.78 -1.99
N ALA A 121 13.56 8.17 -1.39
CA ALA A 121 14.66 7.57 -2.15
C ALA A 121 14.19 6.44 -3.08
N GLU A 122 13.31 5.54 -2.63
CA GLU A 122 12.87 4.42 -3.47
C GLU A 122 11.85 4.83 -4.54
N LYS A 123 10.95 5.76 -4.24
CA LYS A 123 9.74 5.98 -5.06
C LYS A 123 9.70 7.30 -5.81
N VAL A 124 10.44 8.30 -5.35
CA VAL A 124 10.34 9.67 -5.88
C VAL A 124 11.63 10.09 -6.56
N TYR A 125 12.79 9.80 -5.98
CA TYR A 125 14.08 10.25 -6.53
C TYR A 125 14.41 9.64 -7.89
N PRO A 126 14.13 8.36 -8.18
CA PRO A 126 14.30 7.81 -9.52
C PRO A 126 13.47 8.56 -10.58
N LEU A 127 12.25 9.00 -10.23
CA LEU A 127 11.38 9.78 -11.13
C LEU A 127 11.91 11.20 -11.34
N TYR A 128 12.56 11.79 -10.34
CA TYR A 128 13.27 13.06 -10.51
C TYR A 128 14.56 12.93 -11.30
N ASP A 129 15.25 11.79 -11.21
CA ASP A 129 16.37 11.48 -12.11
C ASP A 129 15.90 11.43 -13.56
N GLU A 130 14.77 10.75 -13.85
CA GLU A 130 14.17 10.75 -15.19
C GLU A 130 13.86 12.18 -15.69
N LEU A 131 13.23 13.00 -14.84
CA LEU A 131 12.92 14.40 -15.20
C LEU A 131 14.20 15.23 -15.39
N LYS A 132 15.23 14.98 -14.58
CA LYS A 132 16.53 15.65 -14.69
C LYS A 132 17.26 15.24 -15.96
N GLU A 133 17.17 14.00 -16.40
CA GLU A 133 17.74 13.57 -17.68
C GLU A 133 17.02 14.26 -18.86
N ALA A 134 15.69 14.43 -18.78
CA ALA A 134 14.92 15.11 -19.82
C ALA A 134 15.14 16.63 -19.87
N ARG A 135 15.09 17.33 -18.73
CA ARG A 135 15.09 18.82 -18.66
C ARG A 135 16.18 19.44 -17.81
N GLY A 136 17.10 18.63 -17.27
CA GLY A 136 18.09 19.06 -16.30
C GLY A 136 17.47 19.37 -14.93
N LEU A 137 18.35 19.71 -13.97
CA LEU A 137 17.96 20.01 -12.59
C LEU A 137 16.98 21.19 -12.48
N LYS A 138 17.05 22.15 -13.41
CA LYS A 138 16.09 23.28 -13.49
C LYS A 138 14.66 22.81 -13.81
N GLY A 139 14.52 21.73 -14.59
CA GLY A 139 13.22 21.11 -14.86
C GLY A 139 12.59 20.54 -13.60
N VAL A 140 13.39 19.92 -12.75
CA VAL A 140 12.94 19.42 -11.44
C VAL A 140 12.56 20.58 -10.53
N GLU A 141 13.38 21.63 -10.45
CA GLU A 141 13.09 22.79 -9.59
C GLU A 141 11.78 23.52 -9.98
N THR A 142 11.53 23.68 -11.28
CA THR A 142 10.29 24.30 -11.78
C THR A 142 9.06 23.46 -11.44
N HIS A 143 9.14 22.14 -11.60
CA HIS A 143 8.09 21.22 -11.17
C HIS A 143 7.84 21.31 -9.65
N LEU A 144 8.90 21.25 -8.84
CA LEU A 144 8.77 21.34 -7.37
C LEU A 144 8.15 22.67 -6.92
N SER A 145 8.51 23.77 -7.57
CA SER A 145 7.93 25.09 -7.29
C SER A 145 6.43 25.13 -7.59
N TYR A 146 6.00 24.51 -8.70
CA TYR A 146 4.58 24.36 -9.03
C TYR A 146 3.86 23.50 -7.99
N VAL A 147 4.44 22.34 -7.63
CA VAL A 147 3.87 21.41 -6.65
C VAL A 147 3.71 22.06 -5.26
N ALA A 148 4.67 22.88 -4.84
CA ALA A 148 4.59 23.64 -3.60
C ALA A 148 3.45 24.67 -3.64
N SER A 149 3.27 25.37 -4.77
CA SER A 149 2.18 26.35 -4.93
C SER A 149 0.77 25.74 -4.92
N LYS A 150 0.66 24.46 -5.30
CA LYS A 150 -0.60 23.70 -5.34
C LYS A 150 -0.81 22.79 -4.14
N GLN A 151 0.08 22.86 -3.14
CA GLN A 151 0.01 21.97 -1.99
C GLN A 151 -1.14 22.36 -1.06
N GLU A 152 -2.14 21.49 -0.96
CA GLU A 152 -3.27 21.65 -0.05
C GLU A 152 -3.01 21.02 1.33
N GLY A 153 -3.80 21.40 2.33
CA GLY A 153 -3.59 20.99 3.73
C GLY A 153 -3.60 19.47 3.97
N TYR A 154 -4.38 18.71 3.20
CA TYR A 154 -4.41 17.23 3.30
C TYR A 154 -3.16 16.58 2.69
N SER A 155 -2.50 17.23 1.74
CA SER A 155 -1.29 16.72 1.06
C SER A 155 -0.07 16.69 1.99
N LYS A 156 -0.14 17.37 3.14
CA LYS A 156 0.92 17.39 4.16
C LYS A 156 0.99 16.11 4.99
N ARG A 157 -0.05 15.26 4.96
CA ARG A 157 -0.09 14.03 5.78
C ARG A 157 0.75 12.88 5.22
N ASN A 158 0.98 12.86 3.90
CA ASN A 158 1.80 11.82 3.26
C ASN A 158 2.56 12.42 2.07
N VAL A 159 3.71 13.00 2.37
CA VAL A 159 4.53 13.74 1.41
C VAL A 159 5.03 12.82 0.29
N VAL A 160 5.45 11.60 0.62
CA VAL A 160 5.95 10.62 -0.37
C VAL A 160 4.90 10.33 -1.44
N LYS A 161 3.67 10.01 -1.01
CA LYS A 161 2.58 9.70 -1.95
C LYS A 161 2.22 10.92 -2.80
N TYR A 162 2.17 12.10 -2.20
CA TYR A 162 1.85 13.33 -2.90
C TYR A 162 2.88 13.67 -3.99
N LEU A 163 4.17 13.69 -3.64
CA LEU A 163 5.25 13.99 -4.57
C LEU A 163 5.34 12.97 -5.70
N LYS A 164 5.18 11.67 -5.38
CA LYS A 164 5.11 10.60 -6.39
C LYS A 164 3.99 10.84 -7.39
N THR A 165 2.77 11.09 -6.90
CA THR A 165 1.60 11.31 -7.78
C THR A 165 1.80 12.54 -8.66
N ALA A 166 2.41 13.60 -8.11
CA ALA A 166 2.67 14.83 -8.85
C ALA A 166 3.67 14.62 -10.00
N ILE A 167 4.76 13.89 -9.77
CA ILE A 167 5.77 13.65 -10.82
C ILE A 167 5.29 12.65 -11.86
N GLU A 168 4.57 11.60 -11.46
CA GLU A 168 3.98 10.61 -12.39
C GLU A 168 2.99 11.26 -13.37
N GLY A 169 2.22 12.25 -12.90
CA GLY A 169 1.34 13.02 -13.77
C GLY A 169 2.08 14.01 -14.68
N TYR A 170 3.28 14.45 -14.29
CA TYR A 170 4.04 15.47 -15.01
C TYR A 170 4.97 14.90 -16.09
N LEU A 171 5.62 13.76 -15.84
CA LEU A 171 6.54 13.12 -16.79
C LEU A 171 5.93 12.91 -18.20
N PRO A 172 4.68 12.43 -18.36
CA PRO A 172 4.05 12.30 -19.68
C PRO A 172 3.86 13.64 -20.39
N THR A 173 3.56 14.71 -19.65
CA THR A 173 3.38 16.05 -20.23
C THR A 173 4.69 16.63 -20.74
N VAL A 174 5.80 16.32 -20.07
CA VAL A 174 7.15 16.69 -20.51
C VAL A 174 7.49 15.96 -21.80
N ALA A 175 7.26 14.64 -21.85
CA ALA A 175 7.52 13.84 -23.05
C ALA A 175 6.69 14.29 -24.27
N LEU A 176 5.42 14.68 -24.07
CA LEU A 176 4.56 15.22 -25.14
C LEU A 176 5.05 16.57 -25.66
N GLN A 177 5.47 17.48 -24.77
CA GLN A 177 6.01 18.78 -25.17
C GLN A 177 7.31 18.67 -25.97
N ASP A 178 8.14 17.67 -25.68
CA ASP A 178 9.39 17.44 -26.41
C ASP A 178 9.13 16.88 -27.83
N LEU A 179 8.00 16.19 -28.05
CA LEU A 179 7.53 15.75 -29.37
C LEU A 179 6.95 16.91 -30.20
N GLU A 180 6.27 17.88 -29.57
CA GLU A 180 5.68 19.04 -30.26
C GLU A 180 6.70 20.17 -30.54
N GLN A 181 7.80 20.28 -29.76
CA GLN A 181 8.80 21.34 -29.91
C GLN A 181 10.25 20.81 -29.80
N PRO A 182 10.76 20.09 -30.82
CA PRO A 182 12.08 19.45 -30.77
C PRO A 182 13.26 20.43 -30.68
N GLU A 183 13.08 21.71 -31.05
CA GLU A 183 14.12 22.73 -30.93
C GLU A 183 14.46 23.09 -29.47
N ARG A 184 13.54 22.84 -28.52
CA ARG A 184 13.77 23.09 -27.08
C ARG A 184 14.55 21.99 -26.36
N ALA A 185 14.67 20.80 -26.94
CA ALA A 185 15.46 19.72 -26.36
C ALA A 185 16.97 19.89 -26.59
N ASN A 186 17.39 20.79 -27.50
CA ASN A 186 18.72 20.71 -28.13
C ASN A 186 19.76 21.77 -27.70
N TYR A 187 19.52 22.59 -26.68
CA TYR A 187 20.53 23.54 -26.18
C TYR A 187 21.41 22.92 -25.09
N LYS A 188 22.18 21.87 -25.42
CA LYS A 188 23.30 21.40 -24.56
C LYS A 188 24.31 20.44 -25.22
N LYS A 189 24.56 20.51 -26.52
CA LYS A 189 25.82 19.96 -27.07
C LYS A 189 26.75 21.12 -27.45
N PRO A 190 27.82 21.39 -26.70
CA PRO A 190 28.84 22.34 -27.16
C PRO A 190 29.49 21.76 -28.41
N LYS A 191 29.47 22.53 -29.51
CA LYS A 191 30.16 22.18 -30.76
C LYS A 191 31.67 22.07 -30.48
N PRO A 192 32.36 21.00 -30.92
CA PRO A 192 33.82 20.96 -30.88
C PRO A 192 34.37 22.06 -31.78
N ARG A 193 35.24 22.91 -31.23
CA ARG A 193 35.96 23.92 -32.00
C ARG A 193 36.96 23.20 -32.91
N THR A 194 36.82 23.43 -34.21
CA THR A 194 37.86 23.19 -35.22
C THR A 194 38.77 24.40 -35.27
#